data_AF-A0A7H8V956-F1
#
_entry.id   AF-A0A7H8V956-F1
#
_cell.length_a   1.000
_cell.length_b   1.000
_cell.length_c   1.000
_cell.angle_alpha   90.00
_cell.angle_beta   90.00
_cell.angle_gamma   90.00
#
_symmetry.space_group_name_H-M   'P 1'
#
loop_
_entity.id
_entity.type
_entity.pdbx_description
1 polymer ?
#
loop_
_entity_poly.entity_id
_entity_poly.type
_entity_poly.pdbx_seq_one_letter_code
_entity_poly.pdbx_strand_id
1 'polypeptide(L)'
;MQTYKLKNKENYQNFVKDYREIMKEGKEAEVFLGTEAKYRFRQRDSYDVDSTDIGVLMEYCLYPLYVEGDRDIARRTFDILKDFSLSVDLVKLDKVTDYISMQGSRLRRYTSLPFVIETDELVRNIIESISKLSDEQKRTYTYERLCNVLDRSPLYRQCDEEKVEKILKEFKEKYYNPPKVVETIKTVEEIELDVTSIDAIGVSDDHLELLLIDENKWIESLEEDHLLKLQEKLNNYIYFLESKQYVERYGDKFDKKVIHITFQYSPSDNGLAFLAAVQKVLQPTDMSLKVELPE
;
A
#
# COMPACT_ATOMS: atom_id res chain seq x y z
N MET A 1 14.26 -16.87 13.67
CA MET A 1 12.82 -16.66 13.99
C MET A 1 12.73 -15.97 15.35
N GLN A 2 11.78 -15.05 15.54
CA GLN A 2 11.64 -14.23 16.76
C GLN A 2 10.52 -14.78 17.67
N THR A 3 10.51 -14.45 18.96
CA THR A 3 9.35 -14.74 19.82
C THR A 3 8.23 -13.74 19.50
N TYR A 4 7.01 -14.22 19.26
CA TYR A 4 5.87 -13.34 19.03
C TYR A 4 5.58 -12.52 20.29
N LYS A 5 5.50 -11.20 20.13
CA LYS A 5 5.07 -10.28 21.19
C LYS A 5 3.78 -9.61 20.74
N LEU A 6 2.79 -9.61 21.62
CA LEU A 6 1.57 -8.83 21.41
C LEU A 6 1.93 -7.35 21.25
N LYS A 7 1.11 -6.65 20.47
CA LYS A 7 1.15 -5.19 20.40
C LYS A 7 0.84 -4.61 21.79
N ASN A 8 1.22 -3.36 22.03
CA ASN A 8 0.87 -2.66 23.27
C ASN A 8 -0.65 -2.69 23.48
N LYS A 9 -1.09 -2.91 24.72
CA LYS A 9 -2.51 -3.08 25.06
C LYS A 9 -3.38 -1.89 24.63
N GLU A 10 -2.84 -0.69 24.73
CA GLU A 10 -3.49 0.53 24.26
C GLU A 10 -3.86 0.48 22.77
N ASN A 11 -3.09 -0.27 21.95
CA ASN A 11 -3.32 -0.37 20.51
C ASN A 11 -4.46 -1.33 20.15
N TYR A 12 -4.82 -2.28 21.02
CA TYR A 12 -5.83 -3.30 20.73
C TYR A 12 -7.06 -3.26 21.64
N GLN A 13 -7.03 -2.49 22.74
CA GLN A 13 -8.11 -2.52 23.74
C GLN A 13 -9.50 -2.19 23.17
N ASN A 14 -9.59 -1.28 22.19
CA ASN A 14 -10.85 -0.93 21.54
C ASN A 14 -11.35 -2.08 20.67
N PHE A 15 -10.47 -2.69 19.87
CA PHE A 15 -10.79 -3.87 19.08
C PHE A 15 -11.30 -5.03 19.95
N VAL A 16 -10.60 -5.32 21.06
CA VAL A 16 -11.02 -6.37 22.00
C VAL A 16 -12.37 -6.04 22.64
N LYS A 17 -12.61 -4.78 23.00
CA LYS A 17 -13.90 -4.35 23.57
C LYS A 17 -15.03 -4.58 22.56
N ASP A 18 -14.86 -4.13 21.32
CA ASP A 18 -15.88 -4.25 20.28
C ASP A 18 -16.14 -5.71 19.92
N TYR A 19 -15.08 -6.52 19.79
CA TYR A 19 -15.20 -7.96 19.56
C TYR A 19 -15.99 -8.67 20.66
N ARG A 20 -15.76 -8.31 21.93
CA ARG A 20 -16.49 -8.88 23.08
C ARG A 20 -17.99 -8.56 23.05
N GLU A 21 -18.38 -7.37 22.62
CA GLU A 21 -19.82 -7.05 22.48
C GLU A 21 -20.45 -7.89 21.36
N ILE A 22 -19.78 -8.01 20.22
CA ILE A 22 -20.26 -8.83 19.08
C ILE A 22 -20.32 -10.32 19.46
N MET A 23 -19.39 -10.79 20.28
CA MET A 23 -19.39 -12.15 20.83
C MET A 23 -20.64 -12.41 21.68
N LYS A 24 -21.11 -11.44 22.49
CA LYS A 24 -22.36 -11.58 23.25
C LYS A 24 -23.59 -11.69 22.35
N GLU A 25 -23.54 -11.10 21.15
CA GLU A 25 -24.59 -11.21 20.13
C GLU A 25 -24.56 -12.55 19.37
N GLY A 26 -23.51 -13.37 19.55
CA GLY A 26 -23.32 -14.60 18.78
C GLY A 26 -22.99 -14.35 17.31
N LYS A 27 -22.40 -13.20 16.99
CA LYS A 27 -22.12 -12.73 15.63
C LYS A 27 -20.64 -12.77 15.26
N GLU A 28 -19.85 -13.62 15.92
CA GLU A 28 -18.41 -13.76 15.66
C GLU A 28 -18.12 -14.08 14.18
N ALA A 29 -18.94 -14.91 13.51
CA ALA A 29 -18.76 -15.21 12.07
C ALA A 29 -18.86 -13.96 11.19
N GLU A 30 -19.76 -13.01 11.51
CA GLU A 30 -19.89 -11.76 10.75
C GLU A 30 -18.63 -10.89 10.88
N VAL A 31 -17.88 -11.03 11.99
CA VAL A 31 -16.62 -10.33 12.18
C VAL A 31 -15.57 -10.80 11.16
N PHE A 32 -15.50 -12.10 10.89
CA PHE A 32 -14.56 -12.63 9.89
C PHE A 32 -14.90 -12.13 8.49
N LEU A 33 -16.19 -11.95 8.18
CA LEU A 33 -16.65 -11.42 6.89
C LEU A 33 -16.44 -9.91 6.77
N GLY A 34 -16.85 -9.14 7.78
CA GLY A 34 -16.78 -7.68 7.78
C GLY A 34 -17.62 -7.00 6.69
N THR A 35 -18.65 -7.68 6.17
CA THR A 35 -19.53 -7.16 5.12
C THR A 35 -20.30 -5.93 5.61
N GLU A 36 -20.88 -6.01 6.81
CA GLU A 36 -21.48 -4.86 7.49
C GLU A 36 -20.41 -4.05 8.24
N ALA A 37 -20.48 -2.72 8.13
CA ALA A 37 -19.48 -1.82 8.72
C ALA A 37 -19.31 -2.00 10.24
N LYS A 38 -20.37 -2.36 10.98
CA LYS A 38 -20.30 -2.58 12.43
C LYS A 38 -19.53 -3.84 12.85
N TYR A 39 -19.31 -4.78 11.94
CA TYR A 39 -18.54 -6.01 12.20
C TYR A 39 -17.18 -5.98 11.47
N ARG A 40 -16.77 -4.85 10.90
CA ARG A 40 -15.58 -4.75 10.06
C ARG A 40 -14.36 -4.33 10.87
N PHE A 41 -13.35 -5.19 10.91
CA PHE A 41 -12.12 -4.97 11.66
C PHE A 41 -10.96 -4.71 10.69
N ARG A 42 -10.44 -3.50 10.68
CA ARG A 42 -9.38 -3.04 9.75
C ARG A 42 -8.51 -1.95 10.36
N GLN A 43 -7.37 -1.68 9.74
CA GLN A 43 -6.53 -0.52 10.02
C GLN A 43 -6.45 0.39 8.77
N ARG A 44 -5.81 1.56 8.89
CA ARG A 44 -5.70 2.54 7.79
C ARG A 44 -5.00 1.95 6.57
N ASP A 45 -4.08 1.02 6.79
CA ASP A 45 -3.25 0.32 5.80
C ASP A 45 -3.82 -1.03 5.35
N SER A 46 -5.03 -1.41 5.78
CA SER A 46 -5.69 -2.60 5.28
C SER A 46 -6.02 -2.47 3.79
N TYR A 47 -5.69 -3.51 3.02
CA TYR A 47 -5.81 -3.51 1.56
C TYR A 47 -7.27 -3.47 1.06
N ASP A 48 -8.16 -4.24 1.68
CA ASP A 48 -9.59 -4.26 1.37
C ASP A 48 -10.35 -3.36 2.36
N VAL A 49 -11.03 -2.33 1.84
CA VAL A 49 -11.76 -1.35 2.66
C VAL A 49 -13.18 -1.83 3.03
N ASP A 50 -13.71 -2.80 2.29
CA ASP A 50 -15.09 -3.27 2.40
C ASP A 50 -15.24 -4.59 3.13
N SER A 51 -14.14 -5.09 3.70
CA SER A 51 -14.11 -6.36 4.41
C SER A 51 -13.17 -6.33 5.62
N THR A 52 -13.30 -7.33 6.50
CA THR A 52 -12.38 -7.48 7.64
C THR A 52 -11.01 -7.95 7.14
N ASP A 53 -9.97 -7.28 7.65
CA ASP A 53 -8.59 -7.70 7.49
C ASP A 53 -8.29 -8.80 8.52
N ILE A 54 -8.10 -10.03 8.03
CA ILE A 54 -7.83 -11.19 8.89
C ILE A 54 -6.53 -11.01 9.67
N GLY A 55 -5.53 -10.32 9.11
CA GLY A 55 -4.31 -9.99 9.81
C GLY A 55 -4.55 -9.10 11.03
N VAL A 56 -5.39 -8.08 10.87
CA VAL A 56 -5.82 -7.19 11.97
C VAL A 56 -6.65 -7.96 12.99
N LEU A 57 -7.62 -8.76 12.54
CA LEU A 57 -8.46 -9.57 13.43
C LEU A 57 -7.61 -10.50 14.31
N MET A 58 -6.62 -11.18 13.72
CA MET A 58 -5.69 -12.04 14.45
C MET A 58 -4.89 -11.26 15.50
N GLU A 59 -4.23 -10.17 15.11
CA GLU A 59 -3.29 -9.44 15.98
C GLU A 59 -3.95 -8.57 17.06
N TYR A 60 -5.14 -8.04 16.78
CA TYR A 60 -5.81 -7.07 17.65
C TYR A 60 -7.02 -7.64 18.38
N CYS A 61 -7.49 -8.85 18.04
CA CYS A 61 -8.60 -9.51 18.75
C CYS A 61 -8.24 -10.91 19.19
N LEU A 62 -8.03 -11.83 18.25
CA LEU A 62 -7.98 -13.27 18.55
C LEU A 62 -6.81 -13.61 19.48
N TYR A 63 -5.61 -13.12 19.15
CA TYR A 63 -4.41 -13.34 19.94
C TYR A 63 -4.45 -12.65 21.31
N PRO A 64 -4.80 -11.35 21.41
CA PRO A 64 -5.02 -10.71 22.71
C PRO A 64 -6.02 -11.45 23.60
N LEU A 65 -7.21 -11.79 23.09
CA LEU A 65 -8.25 -12.48 23.86
C LEU A 65 -7.78 -13.83 24.38
N TYR A 66 -7.07 -14.59 23.55
CA TYR A 66 -6.49 -15.87 23.95
C TYR A 66 -5.47 -15.72 25.08
N VAL A 67 -4.61 -14.71 25.02
CA VAL A 67 -3.62 -14.43 26.09
C VAL A 67 -4.27 -13.87 27.35
N GLU A 68 -5.35 -13.11 27.22
CA GLU A 68 -6.15 -12.58 28.34
C GLU A 68 -7.02 -13.64 29.03
N GLY A 69 -7.06 -14.88 28.52
CA GLY A 69 -7.62 -16.04 29.21
C GLY A 69 -8.74 -16.76 28.46
N ASP A 70 -9.25 -16.21 27.36
CA ASP A 70 -10.27 -16.89 26.54
C ASP A 70 -9.62 -17.94 25.64
N ARG A 71 -9.29 -19.10 26.21
CA ARG A 71 -8.66 -20.20 25.46
C ARG A 71 -9.60 -20.85 24.44
N ASP A 72 -10.92 -20.74 24.65
CA ASP A 72 -11.93 -21.34 23.77
C ASP A 72 -12.04 -20.61 22.42
N ILE A 73 -11.55 -19.36 22.32
CA ILE A 73 -11.52 -18.61 21.06
C ILE A 73 -10.79 -19.34 19.93
N ALA A 74 -9.80 -20.18 20.24
CA ALA A 74 -9.11 -20.99 19.25
C ALA A 74 -10.05 -22.03 18.61
N ARG A 75 -10.89 -22.68 19.43
CA ARG A 75 -11.91 -23.63 18.96
C ARG A 75 -13.01 -22.90 18.18
N ARG A 76 -13.53 -21.78 18.69
CA ARG A 76 -14.56 -20.99 17.99
C ARG A 76 -14.06 -20.48 16.64
N THR A 77 -12.82 -20.03 16.57
CA THR A 77 -12.18 -19.62 15.31
C THR A 77 -12.12 -20.80 14.33
N PHE A 78 -11.69 -21.99 14.78
CA PHE A 78 -11.68 -23.17 13.92
C PHE A 78 -13.08 -23.53 13.42
N ASP A 79 -14.08 -23.53 14.31
CA ASP A 79 -15.47 -23.86 13.95
C ASP A 79 -16.02 -22.90 12.87
N ILE A 80 -15.74 -21.60 12.99
CA ILE A 80 -16.11 -20.58 11.98
C ILE A 80 -15.40 -20.84 10.66
N LEU A 81 -14.07 -21.04 10.68
CA LEU A 81 -13.30 -21.30 9.45
C LEU A 81 -13.73 -22.60 8.78
N LYS A 82 -14.11 -23.61 9.57
CA LYS A 82 -14.64 -24.87 9.08
C LYS A 82 -15.98 -24.69 8.39
N ASP A 83 -16.94 -23.98 9.00
CA ASP A 83 -18.21 -23.61 8.35
C ASP A 83 -17.95 -22.90 7.01
N PHE A 84 -17.04 -21.93 7.01
CA PHE A 84 -16.72 -21.16 5.82
C PHE A 84 -16.09 -22.01 4.73
N SER A 85 -15.19 -22.93 5.10
CA SER A 85 -14.50 -23.82 4.15
C SER A 85 -15.44 -24.79 3.43
N LEU A 86 -16.58 -25.13 4.05
CA LEU A 86 -17.60 -26.02 3.49
C LEU A 86 -18.62 -25.27 2.60
N SER A 87 -18.53 -23.94 2.53
CA SER A 87 -19.43 -23.10 1.76
C SER A 87 -19.02 -22.98 0.29
N VAL A 88 -19.99 -22.71 -0.58
CA VAL A 88 -19.74 -22.25 -1.97
C VAL A 88 -19.74 -20.73 -2.10
N ASP A 89 -19.87 -20.01 -0.98
CA ASP A 89 -19.75 -18.55 -0.93
C ASP A 89 -18.27 -18.15 -1.08
N LEU A 90 -17.98 -17.35 -2.11
CA LEU A 90 -16.62 -16.94 -2.44
C LEU A 90 -15.98 -16.06 -1.37
N VAL A 91 -16.75 -15.21 -0.68
CA VAL A 91 -16.22 -14.34 0.37
C VAL A 91 -15.83 -15.19 1.58
N LYS A 92 -16.68 -16.16 1.97
CA LYS A 92 -16.35 -17.12 3.02
C LYS A 92 -15.05 -17.88 2.70
N LEU A 93 -14.94 -18.43 1.49
CA LEU A 93 -13.74 -19.15 1.06
C LEU A 93 -12.50 -18.25 1.06
N ASP A 94 -12.61 -17.01 0.57
CA ASP A 94 -11.51 -16.03 0.57
C ASP A 94 -10.99 -15.79 1.99
N LYS A 95 -11.88 -15.62 2.98
CA LYS A 95 -11.50 -15.44 4.38
C LYS A 95 -10.77 -16.63 5.00
N VAL A 96 -11.14 -17.86 4.64
CA VAL A 96 -10.40 -19.04 5.11
C VAL A 96 -9.01 -19.07 4.51
N THR A 97 -8.88 -18.79 3.20
CA THR A 97 -7.59 -18.77 2.52
C THR A 97 -6.67 -17.64 3.00
N ASP A 98 -7.23 -16.47 3.32
CA ASP A 98 -6.53 -15.35 3.96
C ASP A 98 -6.01 -15.75 5.33
N TYR A 99 -6.84 -16.38 6.17
CA TYR A 99 -6.43 -16.85 7.50
C TYR A 99 -5.25 -17.83 7.43
N ILE A 100 -5.35 -18.84 6.56
CA ILE A 100 -4.29 -19.84 6.36
C ILE A 100 -2.99 -19.15 5.92
N SER A 101 -3.08 -18.24 4.95
CA SER A 101 -1.92 -17.51 4.41
C SER A 101 -1.27 -16.61 5.48
N MET A 102 -2.09 -15.91 6.25
CA MET A 102 -1.67 -15.04 7.34
C MET A 102 -1.02 -15.82 8.49
N GLN A 103 -1.59 -16.95 8.89
CA GLN A 103 -1.00 -17.85 9.88
C GLN A 103 0.34 -18.41 9.37
N GLY A 104 0.39 -18.90 8.13
CA GLY A 104 1.61 -19.44 7.53
C GLY A 104 2.74 -18.40 7.44
N SER A 105 2.43 -17.16 7.04
CA SER A 105 3.39 -16.05 7.02
C SER A 105 3.97 -15.77 8.41
N ARG A 106 3.12 -15.77 9.45
CA ARG A 106 3.55 -15.55 10.83
C ARG A 106 4.39 -16.71 11.37
N LEU A 107 4.03 -17.95 11.07
CA LEU A 107 4.81 -19.14 11.46
C LEU A 107 6.21 -19.17 10.83
N ARG A 108 6.42 -18.53 9.68
CA ARG A 108 7.77 -18.37 9.09
C ARG A 108 8.61 -17.32 9.82
N ARG A 109 7.96 -16.34 10.49
CA ARG A 109 8.62 -15.22 11.16
C ARG A 109 8.86 -15.49 12.65
N TYR A 110 7.91 -16.14 13.31
CA TYR A 110 7.87 -16.30 14.76
C TYR A 110 8.00 -17.76 15.22
N THR A 111 8.69 -17.97 16.33
CA THR A 111 8.93 -19.31 16.93
C THR A 111 7.70 -19.92 17.56
N SER A 112 6.74 -19.10 17.98
CA SER A 112 5.45 -19.51 18.53
C SER A 112 4.43 -18.41 18.30
N LEU A 113 3.16 -18.81 18.19
CA LEU A 113 2.01 -17.92 18.15
C LEU A 113 1.13 -18.21 19.37
N PRO A 114 0.27 -17.27 19.79
CA PRO A 114 -0.64 -17.50 20.92
C PRO A 114 -1.45 -18.80 20.76
N PHE A 115 -2.00 -19.02 19.57
CA PHE A 115 -2.51 -20.33 19.17
C PHE A 115 -2.31 -20.53 17.66
N VAL A 116 -2.41 -21.79 17.22
CA VAL A 116 -2.32 -22.22 15.83
C VAL A 116 -3.51 -23.12 15.53
N ILE A 117 -4.13 -22.93 14.37
CA ILE A 117 -5.20 -23.80 13.90
C ILE A 117 -4.64 -24.82 12.92
N GLU A 118 -5.03 -26.09 13.08
CA GLU A 118 -4.73 -27.14 12.12
C GLU A 118 -5.51 -26.93 10.82
N THR A 119 -4.82 -26.88 9.69
CA THR A 119 -5.40 -26.45 8.41
C THR A 119 -5.80 -27.59 7.48
N ASP A 120 -5.39 -28.84 7.76
CA ASP A 120 -5.55 -29.97 6.83
C ASP A 120 -7.01 -30.22 6.45
N GLU A 121 -7.93 -30.16 7.43
CA GLU A 121 -9.36 -30.29 7.15
C GLU A 121 -9.88 -29.11 6.33
N LEU A 122 -9.50 -27.88 6.69
CA LEU A 122 -9.95 -26.66 6.00
C LEU A 122 -9.52 -26.66 4.53
N VAL A 123 -8.31 -27.14 4.27
CA VAL A 123 -7.70 -27.17 2.93
C VAL A 123 -8.40 -28.20 2.05
N ARG A 124 -8.69 -29.39 2.59
CA ARG A 124 -9.53 -30.38 1.90
C ARG A 124 -10.90 -29.81 1.54
N ASN A 125 -11.54 -29.13 2.49
CA ASN A 125 -12.86 -28.53 2.30
C ASN A 125 -12.82 -27.43 1.23
N ILE A 126 -11.81 -26.54 1.26
CA ILE A 126 -11.66 -25.48 0.26
C ILE A 126 -11.53 -26.05 -1.16
N ILE A 127 -10.67 -27.05 -1.36
CA ILE A 127 -10.47 -27.68 -2.69
C ILE A 127 -11.80 -28.27 -3.19
N GLU A 128 -12.51 -28.97 -2.31
CA GLU A 128 -13.80 -29.57 -2.63
C GLU A 128 -14.88 -28.52 -2.93
N SER A 129 -14.96 -27.45 -2.14
CA SER A 129 -15.93 -26.36 -2.31
C SER A 129 -15.67 -25.57 -3.59
N ILE A 130 -14.41 -25.25 -3.91
CA ILE A 130 -14.01 -24.58 -5.15
C ILE A 130 -14.43 -25.41 -6.38
N SER A 131 -14.29 -26.74 -6.30
CA SER A 131 -14.69 -27.64 -7.40
C SER A 131 -16.20 -27.61 -7.70
N LYS A 132 -17.02 -27.17 -6.75
CA LYS A 132 -18.49 -27.09 -6.83
C LYS A 132 -19.03 -25.72 -7.24
N LEU A 133 -18.15 -24.72 -7.42
CA LEU A 133 -18.56 -23.37 -7.80
C LEU A 133 -19.23 -23.34 -9.17
N SER A 134 -20.23 -22.48 -9.32
CA SER A 134 -20.92 -22.26 -10.59
C SER A 134 -20.05 -21.50 -11.60
N ASP A 135 -20.39 -21.59 -12.89
CA ASP A 135 -19.70 -20.84 -13.95
C ASP A 135 -19.76 -19.32 -13.76
N GLU A 136 -20.84 -18.81 -13.16
CA GLU A 136 -20.98 -17.38 -12.86
C GLU A 136 -20.01 -16.96 -11.77
N GLN A 137 -19.92 -17.73 -10.68
CA GLN A 137 -18.98 -17.48 -9.58
C GLN A 137 -17.53 -17.51 -10.07
N LYS A 138 -17.20 -18.42 -10.99
CA LYS A 138 -15.86 -18.56 -11.58
C LYS A 138 -15.44 -17.38 -12.46
N ARG A 139 -16.34 -16.46 -12.82
CA ARG A 139 -16.04 -15.24 -13.60
C ARG A 139 -15.73 -14.02 -12.72
N THR A 140 -15.65 -14.18 -11.41
CA THR A 140 -15.42 -13.08 -10.46
C THR A 140 -13.95 -12.92 -10.10
N TYR A 141 -13.56 -11.70 -9.71
CA TYR A 141 -12.22 -11.41 -9.19
C TYR A 141 -11.88 -12.22 -7.93
N THR A 142 -12.86 -12.49 -7.07
CA THR A 142 -12.67 -13.30 -5.86
C THR A 142 -12.28 -14.74 -6.20
N TYR A 143 -12.87 -15.34 -7.24
CA TYR A 143 -12.45 -16.66 -7.72
C TYR A 143 -11.01 -16.66 -8.25
N GLU A 144 -10.61 -15.62 -8.98
CA GLU A 144 -9.23 -15.44 -9.42
C GLU A 144 -8.25 -15.38 -8.23
N ARG A 145 -8.59 -14.63 -7.16
CA ARG A 145 -7.79 -14.60 -5.93
C ARG A 145 -7.64 -15.98 -5.30
N LEU A 146 -8.72 -16.74 -5.20
CA LEU A 146 -8.69 -18.12 -4.68
C LEU A 146 -7.75 -19.01 -5.52
N CYS A 147 -7.87 -18.98 -6.84
CA CYS A 147 -6.98 -19.73 -7.74
C CYS A 147 -5.52 -19.32 -7.57
N ASN A 148 -5.24 -18.02 -7.42
CA ASN A 148 -3.89 -17.52 -7.18
C ASN A 148 -3.30 -18.03 -5.85
N VAL A 149 -4.11 -18.18 -4.80
CA VAL A 149 -3.67 -18.77 -3.52
C VAL A 149 -3.36 -20.26 -3.69
N LEU A 150 -4.22 -21.01 -4.38
CA LEU A 150 -4.00 -22.44 -4.68
C LEU A 150 -2.71 -22.64 -5.49
N ASP A 151 -2.43 -21.77 -6.46
CA ASP A 151 -1.25 -21.86 -7.31
C ASP A 151 0.06 -21.52 -6.56
N ARG A 152 0.04 -20.52 -5.67
CA ARG A 152 1.25 -20.05 -4.96
C ARG A 152 1.60 -20.89 -3.74
N SER A 153 0.62 -21.51 -3.09
CA SER A 153 0.84 -22.27 -1.85
C SER A 153 0.97 -23.77 -2.14
N PRO A 154 2.13 -24.40 -1.86
CA PRO A 154 2.33 -25.82 -2.11
C PRO A 154 1.39 -26.71 -1.26
N LEU A 155 0.85 -26.15 -0.18
CA LEU A 155 0.00 -26.85 0.78
C LEU A 155 -1.26 -27.45 0.13
N TYR A 156 -1.86 -26.77 -0.85
CA TYR A 156 -3.05 -27.29 -1.53
C TYR A 156 -2.72 -28.48 -2.45
N ARG A 157 -1.61 -28.42 -3.18
CA ARG A 157 -1.14 -29.54 -4.02
C ARG A 157 -0.73 -30.75 -3.21
N GLN A 158 -0.11 -30.54 -2.05
CA GLN A 158 0.20 -31.62 -1.11
C GLN A 158 -1.05 -32.32 -0.59
N CYS A 159 -2.18 -31.63 -0.54
CA CYS A 159 -3.45 -32.18 -0.10
C CYS A 159 -4.16 -32.99 -1.20
N ASP A 160 -4.26 -32.44 -2.42
CA ASP A 160 -4.91 -33.11 -3.56
C ASP A 160 -4.41 -32.48 -4.88
N GLU A 161 -3.29 -32.99 -5.40
CA GLU A 161 -2.63 -32.48 -6.61
C GLU A 161 -3.55 -32.55 -7.83
N GLU A 162 -4.25 -33.67 -8.03
CA GLU A 162 -5.11 -33.90 -9.19
C GLU A 162 -6.26 -32.89 -9.25
N LYS A 163 -6.97 -32.66 -8.14
CA LYS A 163 -8.06 -31.68 -8.11
C LYS A 163 -7.54 -30.25 -8.27
N VAL A 164 -6.42 -29.91 -7.63
CA VAL A 164 -5.86 -28.56 -7.71
C VAL A 164 -5.44 -28.25 -9.15
N GLU A 165 -4.72 -29.15 -9.82
CA GLU A 165 -4.31 -28.93 -11.21
C GLU A 165 -5.50 -28.87 -12.17
N LYS A 166 -6.57 -29.65 -11.92
CA LYS A 166 -7.81 -29.55 -12.67
C LYS A 166 -8.47 -28.17 -12.52
N ILE A 167 -8.57 -27.65 -11.29
CA ILE A 167 -9.12 -26.31 -11.01
C ILE A 167 -8.29 -25.23 -11.71
N LEU A 168 -6.96 -25.28 -11.55
CA LEU A 168 -6.06 -24.27 -12.11
C LEU A 168 -6.02 -24.31 -13.64
N LYS A 169 -6.09 -25.49 -14.25
CA LYS A 169 -6.21 -25.64 -15.70
C LYS A 169 -7.52 -25.03 -16.20
N GLU A 170 -8.65 -25.37 -15.57
CA GLU A 170 -9.94 -24.80 -15.95
C GLU A 170 -9.95 -23.27 -15.81
N PHE A 171 -9.38 -22.76 -14.72
CA PHE A 171 -9.18 -21.32 -14.51
C PHE A 171 -8.40 -20.70 -15.66
N LYS A 172 -7.19 -21.21 -15.97
CA LYS A 172 -6.31 -20.68 -17.02
C LYS A 172 -6.93 -20.71 -18.42
N GLU A 173 -7.72 -21.74 -18.74
CA GLU A 173 -8.29 -21.93 -20.07
C GLU A 173 -9.61 -21.18 -20.29
N LYS A 174 -10.46 -21.04 -19.26
CA LYS A 174 -11.84 -20.53 -19.42
C LYS A 174 -12.11 -19.16 -18.81
N TYR A 175 -11.47 -18.85 -17.68
CA TYR A 175 -11.86 -17.71 -16.84
C TYR A 175 -10.73 -16.70 -16.65
N TYR A 176 -9.48 -17.16 -16.72
CA TYR A 176 -8.32 -16.32 -16.78
C TYR A 176 -8.33 -15.62 -18.13
N ASN A 177 -8.98 -14.47 -18.13
CA ASN A 177 -8.84 -13.48 -19.17
C ASN A 177 -7.72 -12.57 -18.68
N PRO A 178 -6.43 -12.87 -18.98
CA PRO A 178 -5.37 -11.95 -18.62
C PRO A 178 -5.80 -10.57 -19.14
N PRO A 179 -5.54 -9.47 -18.41
CA PRO A 179 -5.77 -8.15 -18.95
C PRO A 179 -5.19 -8.17 -20.36
N LYS A 180 -6.04 -7.91 -21.38
CA LYS A 180 -5.56 -7.74 -22.74
C LYS A 180 -4.43 -6.75 -22.58
N VAL A 181 -3.21 -7.19 -22.87
CA VAL A 181 -2.10 -6.29 -23.01
C VAL A 181 -2.50 -5.40 -24.17
N VAL A 182 -3.16 -4.28 -23.85
CA VAL A 182 -3.03 -3.08 -24.66
C VAL A 182 -1.53 -2.92 -24.72
N GLU A 183 -0.97 -2.99 -25.93
CA GLU A 183 0.46 -2.80 -26.17
C GLU A 183 0.98 -1.77 -25.16
N THR A 184 1.97 -2.18 -24.38
CA THR A 184 2.57 -1.37 -23.32
C THR A 184 2.67 0.10 -23.74
N ILE A 185 1.84 0.95 -23.17
CA ILE A 185 2.13 2.36 -23.02
C ILE A 185 2.05 2.65 -21.53
N LYS A 186 3.13 2.33 -20.81
CA LYS A 186 3.53 3.05 -19.60
C LYS A 186 5.05 2.98 -19.53
N THR A 187 5.71 3.94 -20.18
CA THR A 187 6.74 4.66 -19.45
C THR A 187 6.10 5.03 -18.11
N VAL A 188 6.57 4.45 -17.02
CA VAL A 188 6.27 4.98 -15.69
C VAL A 188 6.91 6.35 -15.72
N GLU A 189 6.10 7.39 -15.91
CA GLU A 189 6.60 8.75 -15.79
C GLU A 189 7.00 8.88 -14.32
N GLU A 190 8.30 8.94 -14.05
CA GLU A 190 8.85 9.29 -12.74
C GLU A 190 9.26 10.76 -12.81
N ILE A 191 9.17 11.48 -11.69
CA ILE A 191 9.69 12.84 -11.64
C ILE A 191 11.22 12.75 -11.66
N GLU A 192 11.84 13.08 -12.78
CA GLU A 192 13.29 13.15 -12.93
C GLU A 192 13.74 14.60 -12.73
N LEU A 193 14.18 14.91 -11.51
CA LEU A 193 14.73 16.21 -11.16
C LEU A 193 15.96 15.97 -10.29
N ASP A 194 17.16 16.30 -10.80
CA ASP A 194 18.38 16.23 -9.99
C ASP A 194 18.38 17.37 -8.97
N VAL A 195 18.21 17.01 -7.71
CA VAL A 195 18.13 17.94 -6.58
C VAL A 195 19.50 18.36 -6.04
N THR A 196 20.58 17.72 -6.51
CA THR A 196 21.93 17.90 -5.95
C THR A 196 22.82 18.83 -6.76
N SER A 197 22.54 18.99 -8.04
CA SER A 197 23.32 19.85 -8.95
C SER A 197 22.65 21.20 -9.20
N ILE A 198 23.46 22.15 -9.68
CA ILE A 198 23.01 23.42 -10.23
C ILE A 198 23.06 23.28 -11.75
N ASP A 199 21.92 23.47 -12.43
CA ASP A 199 21.81 23.19 -13.88
C ASP A 199 22.68 24.15 -14.70
N ALA A 200 22.54 25.46 -14.48
CA ALA A 200 23.43 26.45 -15.09
C ALA A 200 23.53 27.74 -14.26
N ILE A 201 24.64 28.45 -14.45
CA ILE A 201 24.94 29.72 -13.79
C ILE A 201 25.39 30.72 -14.85
N GLY A 202 24.75 31.90 -14.86
CA GLY A 202 25.06 33.02 -15.72
C GLY A 202 25.29 34.31 -14.91
N VAL A 203 26.03 35.23 -15.52
CA VAL A 203 26.16 36.61 -15.01
C VAL A 203 25.51 37.53 -16.03
N SER A 204 24.50 38.26 -15.59
CA SER A 204 23.94 39.41 -16.32
C SER A 204 24.58 40.69 -15.78
N ASP A 205 24.46 41.80 -16.53
CA ASP A 205 25.13 43.07 -16.21
C ASP A 205 24.81 43.59 -14.79
N ASP A 206 23.69 43.18 -14.18
CA ASP A 206 23.19 43.65 -12.88
C ASP A 206 22.95 42.55 -11.82
N HIS A 207 23.06 41.26 -12.16
CA HIS A 207 22.80 40.17 -11.21
C HIS A 207 23.46 38.83 -11.59
N LEU A 208 23.60 37.96 -10.58
CA LEU A 208 23.90 36.54 -10.77
C LEU A 208 22.60 35.79 -11.03
N GLU A 209 22.53 34.98 -12.09
CA GLU A 209 21.35 34.18 -12.42
C GLU A 209 21.68 32.68 -12.40
N LEU A 210 20.88 31.89 -11.69
CA LEU A 210 20.95 30.44 -11.64
C LEU A 210 19.72 29.88 -12.35
N LEU A 211 19.93 29.09 -13.40
CA LEU A 211 18.84 28.45 -14.14
C LEU A 211 18.47 27.12 -13.46
N LEU A 212 17.18 26.89 -13.27
CA LEU A 212 16.58 25.62 -12.86
C LEU A 212 15.64 25.17 -13.99
N ILE A 213 15.94 24.01 -14.57
CA ILE A 213 15.15 23.43 -15.66
C ILE A 213 14.28 22.32 -15.09
N ASP A 214 12.98 22.43 -15.31
CA ASP A 214 12.02 21.38 -14.96
C ASP A 214 11.33 20.85 -16.23
N GLU A 215 11.71 19.65 -16.63
CA GLU A 215 11.22 18.95 -17.82
C GLU A 215 10.02 18.03 -17.51
N ASN A 216 9.58 17.95 -16.26
CA ASN A 216 8.60 16.97 -15.82
C ASN A 216 7.15 17.41 -16.09
N LYS A 217 6.29 16.45 -16.44
CA LYS A 217 4.85 16.69 -16.53
C LYS A 217 4.22 16.78 -15.15
N TRP A 218 3.28 17.70 -15.00
CA TRP A 218 2.48 17.86 -13.79
C TRP A 218 1.28 16.89 -13.81
N ILE A 219 1.50 15.67 -13.33
CA ILE A 219 0.48 14.61 -13.24
C ILE A 219 -0.10 14.57 -11.82
N GLU A 220 -1.43 14.58 -11.70
CA GLU A 220 -2.14 14.60 -10.39
C GLU A 220 -1.66 13.50 -9.42
N SER A 221 -1.44 12.28 -9.91
CA SER A 221 -0.98 11.16 -9.07
C SER A 221 0.48 11.24 -8.61
N LEU A 222 1.30 12.12 -9.19
CA LEU A 222 2.73 12.30 -8.87
C LEU A 222 3.02 13.69 -8.30
N GLU A 223 2.00 14.52 -8.13
CA GLU A 223 2.16 15.93 -7.77
C GLU A 223 2.87 16.11 -6.43
N GLU A 224 2.58 15.26 -5.43
CA GLU A 224 3.26 15.30 -4.13
C GLU A 224 4.76 15.04 -4.26
N ASP A 225 5.17 14.05 -5.06
CA ASP A 225 6.58 13.71 -5.29
C ASP A 225 7.29 14.81 -6.08
N HIS A 226 6.60 15.43 -7.05
CA HIS A 226 7.12 16.55 -7.83
C HIS A 226 7.40 17.76 -6.95
N LEU A 227 6.42 18.14 -6.12
CA LEU A 227 6.55 19.24 -5.17
C LEU A 227 7.71 19.01 -4.19
N LEU A 228 7.88 17.78 -3.71
CA LEU A 228 8.99 17.42 -2.83
C LEU A 228 10.35 17.62 -3.50
N LYS A 229 10.54 17.08 -4.71
CA LYS A 229 11.81 17.22 -5.44
C LYS A 229 12.11 18.67 -5.82
N LEU A 230 11.10 19.43 -6.25
CA LEU A 230 11.26 20.84 -6.56
C LEU A 230 11.65 21.66 -5.33
N GLN A 231 11.07 21.34 -4.17
CA GLN A 231 11.48 21.93 -2.89
C GLN A 231 12.93 21.60 -2.53
N GLU A 232 13.33 20.34 -2.64
CA GLU A 232 14.72 19.92 -2.38
C GLU A 232 15.72 20.64 -3.30
N LYS A 233 15.43 20.72 -4.60
CA LYS A 233 16.28 21.43 -5.56
C LYS A 233 16.38 22.91 -5.27
N LEU A 234 15.26 23.59 -4.99
CA LEU A 234 15.27 25.01 -4.64
C LEU A 234 16.07 25.27 -3.35
N ASN A 235 15.94 24.40 -2.35
CA ASN A 235 16.73 24.48 -1.13
C ASN A 235 18.24 24.34 -1.41
N ASN A 236 18.63 23.44 -2.34
CA ASN A 236 20.01 23.32 -2.78
C ASN A 236 20.53 24.60 -3.46
N TYR A 237 19.72 25.23 -4.31
CA TYR A 237 20.07 26.49 -4.98
C TYR A 237 20.23 27.64 -3.98
N ILE A 238 19.30 27.77 -3.04
CA ILE A 238 19.38 28.76 -1.96
C ILE A 238 20.65 28.52 -1.13
N TYR A 239 20.91 27.27 -0.74
CA TYR A 239 22.11 26.92 0.00
C TYR A 239 23.39 27.24 -0.76
N PHE A 240 23.45 26.96 -2.07
CA PHE A 240 24.59 27.28 -2.93
C PHE A 240 24.89 28.79 -2.96
N LEU A 241 23.84 29.62 -2.98
CA LEU A 241 23.95 31.08 -2.93
C LEU A 241 24.37 31.57 -1.53
N GLU A 242 23.73 31.09 -0.47
CA GLU A 242 24.02 31.49 0.91
C GLU A 242 25.43 31.09 1.36
N SER A 243 25.87 29.90 0.95
CA SER A 243 27.23 29.39 1.21
C SER A 243 28.29 29.97 0.27
N LYS A 244 27.89 30.88 -0.65
CA LYS A 244 28.79 31.62 -1.54
C LYS A 244 29.67 30.73 -2.43
N GLN A 245 29.17 29.57 -2.84
CA GLN A 245 29.93 28.61 -3.65
C GLN A 245 30.30 29.14 -5.05
N TYR A 246 29.63 30.17 -5.54
CA TYR A 246 29.91 30.83 -6.83
C TYR A 246 31.12 31.78 -6.80
N VAL A 247 31.57 32.23 -5.62
CA VAL A 247 32.47 33.39 -5.48
C VAL A 247 33.83 33.18 -6.14
N GLU A 248 34.40 31.97 -6.05
CA GLU A 248 35.70 31.67 -6.66
C GLU A 248 35.70 31.91 -8.18
N ARG A 249 34.57 31.63 -8.84
CA ARG A 249 34.44 31.69 -10.29
C ARG A 249 33.85 32.99 -10.81
N TYR A 250 32.90 33.59 -10.09
CA TYR A 250 32.11 34.72 -10.58
C TYR A 250 32.31 36.02 -9.76
N GLY A 251 33.03 35.95 -8.64
CA GLY A 251 33.12 37.04 -7.68
C GLY A 251 31.85 37.20 -6.84
N ASP A 252 31.82 38.23 -5.97
CA ASP A 252 30.72 38.45 -5.01
C ASP A 252 30.07 39.85 -5.14
N LYS A 253 30.19 40.48 -6.32
CA LYS A 253 29.71 41.85 -6.55
C LYS A 253 28.41 41.82 -7.35
N PHE A 254 27.32 41.40 -6.71
CA PHE A 254 25.99 41.37 -7.31
C PHE A 254 24.98 42.04 -6.38
N ASP A 255 24.15 42.93 -6.92
CA ASP A 255 23.08 43.58 -6.16
C ASP A 255 21.90 42.65 -5.91
N LYS A 256 21.73 41.64 -6.78
CA LYS A 256 20.68 40.62 -6.70
C LYS A 256 21.19 39.26 -7.17
N LYS A 257 20.51 38.22 -6.69
CA LYS A 257 20.70 36.82 -7.09
C LYS A 257 19.35 36.27 -7.54
N VAL A 258 19.26 35.81 -8.78
CA VAL A 258 18.00 35.33 -9.37
C VAL A 258 18.08 33.83 -9.54
N ILE A 259 17.11 33.10 -9.00
CA ILE A 259 16.87 31.71 -9.37
C ILE A 259 15.79 31.75 -10.45
N HIS A 260 16.19 31.52 -11.69
CA HIS A 260 15.33 31.51 -12.85
C HIS A 260 14.86 30.07 -13.11
N ILE A 261 13.56 29.83 -12.97
CA ILE A 261 12.96 28.51 -13.17
C ILE A 261 12.21 28.49 -14.49
N THR A 262 12.55 27.54 -15.37
CA THR A 262 11.86 27.32 -16.65
C THR A 262 11.16 25.97 -16.64
N PHE A 263 9.87 25.95 -17.00
CA PHE A 263 9.07 24.73 -17.07
C PHE A 263 8.82 24.29 -18.51
N GLN A 264 9.06 23.01 -18.83
CA GLN A 264 8.62 22.43 -20.09
C GLN A 264 7.10 22.24 -20.15
N TYR A 265 6.48 21.95 -19.00
CA TYR A 265 5.04 21.74 -18.85
C TYR A 265 4.49 22.67 -17.77
N SER A 266 3.30 23.24 -18.01
CA SER A 266 2.67 24.17 -17.08
C SER A 266 2.49 23.53 -15.69
N PRO A 267 2.94 24.19 -14.60
CA PRO A 267 2.66 23.75 -13.25
C PRO A 267 1.18 23.70 -12.92
N SER A 268 0.82 22.86 -11.94
CA SER A 268 -0.52 22.89 -11.36
C SER A 268 -0.74 24.12 -10.48
N ASP A 269 -2.00 24.36 -10.07
CA ASP A 269 -2.34 25.42 -9.11
C ASP A 269 -1.56 25.27 -7.79
N ASN A 270 -1.34 24.04 -7.33
CA ASN A 270 -0.54 23.75 -6.14
C ASN A 270 0.94 24.09 -6.36
N GLY A 271 1.49 23.77 -7.54
CA GLY A 271 2.85 24.17 -7.95
C GLY A 271 3.05 25.67 -7.98
N LEU A 272 2.11 26.41 -8.58
CA LEU A 272 2.13 27.87 -8.62
C LEU A 272 2.02 28.48 -7.21
N ALA A 273 1.14 27.95 -6.36
CA ALA A 273 1.02 28.38 -4.97
C ALA A 273 2.30 28.13 -4.17
N PHE A 274 2.97 27.00 -4.39
CA PHE A 274 4.26 26.68 -3.80
C PHE A 274 5.35 27.69 -4.21
N LEU A 275 5.49 27.98 -5.51
CA LEU A 275 6.46 28.96 -6.01
C LEU A 275 6.19 30.37 -5.44
N ALA A 276 4.93 30.78 -5.34
CA ALA A 276 4.56 32.03 -4.69
C ALA A 276 4.95 32.08 -3.21
N ALA A 277 4.83 30.95 -2.49
CA ALA A 277 5.27 30.84 -1.11
C ALA A 277 6.79 30.96 -0.99
N VAL A 278 7.56 30.30 -1.86
CA VAL A 278 9.04 30.43 -1.89
C VAL A 278 9.44 31.86 -2.19
N GLN A 279 8.85 32.51 -3.20
CA GLN A 279 9.11 33.92 -3.51
C GLN A 279 8.90 34.82 -2.28
N LYS A 280 7.85 34.55 -1.48
CA LYS A 280 7.56 35.29 -0.25
C LYS A 280 8.63 35.08 0.83
N VAL A 281 9.17 33.87 0.95
CA VAL A 281 10.27 33.54 1.88
C VAL A 281 11.56 34.26 1.49
N LEU A 282 11.81 34.45 0.19
CA LEU A 282 13.02 35.12 -0.31
C LEU A 282 12.94 36.66 -0.28
N GLN A 283 11.76 37.27 -0.14
CA GLN A 283 11.57 38.73 -0.10
C GLN A 283 12.53 39.53 0.82
N PRO A 284 12.89 39.08 2.05
CA PRO A 284 13.80 39.83 2.92
C PRO A 284 15.28 39.67 2.55
N THR A 285 15.61 38.91 1.52
CA THR A 285 16.98 38.63 1.06
C THR A 285 17.32 39.37 -0.23
N ASP A 286 18.55 39.22 -0.72
CA ASP A 286 18.95 39.68 -2.06
C ASP A 286 18.64 38.63 -3.16
N MET A 287 17.90 37.57 -2.81
CA MET A 287 17.48 36.51 -3.72
C MET A 287 16.04 36.71 -4.20
N SER A 288 15.75 36.27 -5.43
CA SER A 288 14.40 36.25 -5.98
C SER A 288 14.20 35.09 -6.95
N LEU A 289 12.96 34.63 -7.08
CA LEU A 289 12.56 33.72 -8.16
C LEU A 289 12.10 34.52 -9.38
N LYS A 290 12.49 34.04 -10.55
CA LYS A 290 11.89 34.37 -11.84
C LYS A 290 11.30 33.09 -12.40
N VAL A 291 10.02 33.08 -12.76
CA VAL A 291 9.32 31.88 -13.25
C VAL A 291 8.93 32.11 -14.70
N GLU A 292 9.38 31.22 -15.58
CA GLU A 292 9.04 31.19 -17.00
C GLU A 292 8.16 29.95 -17.27
N LEU A 293 6.95 30.21 -17.77
CA LEU A 293 5.97 29.18 -18.11
C LEU A 293 6.03 28.90 -19.63
N PRO A 294 5.71 27.67 -20.06
CA PRO A 294 5.65 27.37 -21.49
C PRO A 294 4.51 28.14 -22.17
N GLU A 295 4.69 28.49 -23.44
CA GLU A 295 3.68 29.16 -24.29
C GLU A 295 2.45 28.31 -24.60
#